data_AF-A0A976S406-F1
#
_entry.id   AF-A0A976S406-F1
#
_cell.length_a   1.000
_cell.length_b   1.000
_cell.length_c   1.000
_cell.angle_alpha   90.00
_cell.angle_beta   90.00
_cell.angle_gamma   90.00
#
_symmetry.space_group_name_H-M   'P 1'
#
loop_
_entity.id
_entity.type
_entity.pdbx_description
1 polymer ?
#
loop_
_entity_poly.entity_id
_entity_poly.type
_entity_poly.pdbx_seq_one_letter_code
_entity_poly.pdbx_strand_id
1 'polypeptide(L)'
;MNKRVSNMLQKNIRIHGFTIVELVVVIVVIGILAGIVTVAYNAIIKDSRQETAKTDARGVAAAVMKYRSESGKYPWDLNGITLPSSESAIQYDGNPITNTFCVTASLKGEAWYIESGNSLPKQGTCVGHGVDGQSMIVNYFKNPNMALTGVIATTGTASGQFMTNGGMFGPSYARITVPSGSGGISLGGHSVDYILVKPNKKYTISMYVRHNYGSDVYVNYRLTVTFPNQSGTAMAIIQNRNVRGGAWTRISHTVTTPTNWNGTSAPRMQIGLSDSSVDVDGVMVTEGETLYPFRDGSSAGCAWSGAPDDSYSICTP
;
A
#
# COMPACT_ATOMS: atom_id res chain seq x y z
N MET A 1 -44.88 -10.73 93.85
CA MET A 1 -43.45 -11.05 93.95
C MET A 1 -43.27 -12.53 93.62
N ASN A 2 -42.86 -12.89 92.39
CA ASN A 2 -42.40 -14.25 92.02
C ASN A 2 -41.65 -14.18 90.68
N LYS A 3 -40.31 -14.18 90.75
CA LYS A 3 -39.40 -14.30 89.60
C LYS A 3 -39.42 -15.75 89.12
N ARG A 4 -40.13 -16.05 88.04
CA ARG A 4 -39.87 -17.25 87.22
C ARG A 4 -38.77 -16.90 86.23
N VAL A 5 -37.53 -17.11 86.63
CA VAL A 5 -36.36 -16.93 85.75
C VAL A 5 -36.37 -18.04 84.70
N SER A 6 -36.43 -17.58 83.45
CA SER A 6 -36.29 -18.31 82.21
C SER A 6 -35.00 -19.13 82.18
N ASN A 7 -35.13 -20.45 82.11
CA ASN A 7 -34.07 -21.37 81.68
C ASN A 7 -34.68 -22.31 80.64
N MET A 8 -34.77 -21.85 79.39
CA MET A 8 -34.96 -22.75 78.25
C MET A 8 -34.07 -22.31 77.09
N LEU A 9 -33.05 -23.15 76.86
CA LEU A 9 -32.45 -23.46 75.57
C LEU A 9 -31.58 -22.37 74.91
N GLN A 10 -30.40 -22.11 75.50
CA GLN A 10 -29.24 -21.71 74.70
C GLN A 10 -28.70 -22.95 73.94
N LYS A 11 -29.19 -23.14 72.72
CA LYS A 11 -28.63 -24.12 71.78
C LYS A 11 -27.27 -23.58 71.29
N ASN A 12 -26.17 -24.09 71.84
CA ASN A 12 -24.82 -23.79 71.33
C ASN A 12 -24.70 -24.30 69.88
N ILE A 13 -24.81 -23.38 68.92
CA ILE A 13 -24.48 -23.65 67.52
C ILE A 13 -22.95 -23.77 67.48
N ARG A 14 -22.43 -25.00 67.44
CA ARG A 14 -20.99 -25.23 67.17
C ARG A 14 -20.70 -24.81 65.74
N ILE A 15 -20.11 -23.63 65.58
CA ILE A 15 -19.53 -23.20 64.32
C ILE A 15 -18.29 -24.08 64.09
N HIS A 16 -18.40 -25.05 63.18
CA HIS A 16 -17.26 -25.83 62.75
C HIS A 16 -16.38 -24.92 61.88
N GLY A 17 -15.12 -24.71 62.28
CA GLY A 17 -14.17 -23.91 61.53
C GLY A 17 -13.74 -24.63 60.25
N PHE A 18 -13.61 -23.88 59.15
CA PHE A 18 -13.08 -24.36 57.87
C PHE A 18 -11.64 -24.88 58.05
N THR A 19 -11.29 -26.01 57.44
CA THR A 19 -9.92 -26.53 57.52
C THR A 19 -8.98 -25.76 56.57
N ILE A 20 -7.70 -25.64 56.94
CA ILE A 20 -6.68 -25.03 56.06
C ILE A 20 -6.62 -25.78 54.73
N VAL A 21 -6.78 -27.11 54.75
CA VAL A 21 -6.77 -27.95 53.55
C VAL A 21 -7.91 -27.59 52.61
N GLU A 22 -9.13 -27.37 53.11
CA GLU A 22 -10.26 -26.94 52.28
C GLU A 22 -9.98 -25.59 51.61
N LEU A 23 -9.40 -24.63 52.34
CA LEU A 23 -9.06 -23.33 51.76
C LEU A 23 -7.98 -23.46 50.67
N VAL A 24 -6.96 -24.28 50.90
CA VAL A 24 -5.85 -24.49 49.95
C VAL A 24 -6.33 -25.16 48.67
N VAL A 25 -7.19 -26.18 48.77
CA VAL A 25 -7.76 -26.83 47.58
C VAL A 25 -8.61 -25.85 46.77
N VAL A 26 -9.41 -25.00 47.42
CA VAL A 26 -10.24 -24.01 46.73
C VAL A 26 -9.41 -23.01 45.94
N ILE A 27 -8.35 -22.44 46.53
CA ILE A 27 -7.51 -21.46 45.81
C ILE A 27 -6.73 -22.12 44.66
N VAL A 28 -6.32 -23.38 44.80
CA VAL A 28 -5.65 -24.13 43.73
C VAL A 28 -6.62 -24.37 42.57
N VAL A 29 -7.85 -24.80 42.86
CA VAL A 29 -8.88 -25.00 41.84
C VAL A 29 -9.22 -23.69 41.13
N ILE A 30 -9.39 -22.59 41.87
CA ILE A 30 -9.62 -21.26 41.29
C ILE A 30 -8.44 -20.84 40.40
N GLY A 31 -7.20 -21.07 40.85
CA GLY A 31 -6.00 -20.76 40.07
C GLY A 31 -5.93 -21.50 38.73
N ILE A 32 -6.25 -22.81 38.74
CA ILE A 32 -6.31 -23.63 37.52
C ILE A 32 -7.42 -23.15 36.59
N LEU A 33 -8.63 -22.93 37.12
CA LEU A 33 -9.78 -22.47 36.34
C LEU A 33 -9.53 -21.08 35.72
N ALA A 34 -8.97 -20.15 36.48
CA ALA A 34 -8.63 -18.82 36.00
C ALA A 34 -7.65 -18.89 34.82
N GLY A 35 -6.61 -19.73 34.92
CA GLY A 35 -5.64 -19.94 33.85
C GLY A 35 -6.27 -20.45 32.56
N ILE A 36 -7.12 -21.48 32.63
CA ILE A 36 -7.81 -22.05 31.46
C ILE A 36 -8.73 -21.02 30.81
N VAL A 37 -9.53 -20.31 31.62
CA VAL A 37 -10.48 -19.29 31.14
C VAL A 37 -9.76 -18.17 30.40
N THR A 38 -8.62 -17.68 30.90
CA THR A 38 -7.88 -16.60 30.23
C THR A 38 -7.42 -16.99 28.83
N VAL A 39 -6.86 -18.20 28.65
CA VAL A 39 -6.39 -18.66 27.33
C VAL A 39 -7.55 -18.87 26.37
N ALA A 40 -8.63 -19.52 26.83
CA ALA A 40 -9.82 -19.77 26.01
C ALA A 40 -10.51 -18.46 25.59
N TYR A 41 -10.60 -17.49 26.49
CA TYR A 41 -11.23 -16.19 26.23
C TYR A 41 -10.51 -15.41 25.11
N ASN A 42 -9.18 -15.41 25.11
CA ASN A 42 -8.40 -14.74 24.05
C ASN A 42 -8.61 -15.39 22.68
N ALA A 43 -8.71 -16.73 22.61
CA ALA A 43 -9.02 -17.44 21.38
C ALA A 43 -10.42 -17.07 20.86
N ILE A 44 -11.43 -17.09 21.73
CA ILE A 44 -12.82 -16.75 21.37
C ILE A 44 -12.93 -15.30 20.84
N ILE A 45 -12.25 -14.34 21.48
CA ILE A 45 -12.24 -12.95 20.99
C ILE A 45 -11.62 -12.86 19.60
N LYS A 46 -10.49 -13.55 19.39
CA LYS A 46 -9.83 -13.56 18.09
C LYS A 46 -10.75 -14.14 17.01
N ASP A 47 -11.38 -15.28 17.28
CA ASP A 47 -12.31 -15.94 16.36
C ASP A 47 -13.50 -15.02 16.04
N SER A 48 -14.05 -14.36 17.06
CA SER A 48 -15.11 -13.36 16.87
C SER A 48 -14.67 -12.22 15.97
N ARG A 49 -13.46 -11.67 16.15
CA ARG A 49 -12.93 -10.58 15.30
C ARG A 49 -12.74 -11.05 13.85
N GLN A 50 -12.25 -12.27 13.66
CA GLN A 50 -12.10 -12.85 12.32
C GLN A 50 -13.45 -13.02 11.63
N GLU A 51 -14.46 -13.54 12.32
CA GLU A 51 -15.80 -13.70 11.76
C GLU A 51 -16.48 -12.35 11.46
N THR A 52 -16.30 -11.34 12.32
CA THR A 52 -16.75 -9.97 12.04
C THR A 52 -16.09 -9.43 10.77
N ALA A 53 -14.75 -9.48 10.67
CA ALA A 53 -14.04 -9.00 9.49
C ALA A 53 -14.45 -9.73 8.20
N LYS A 54 -14.62 -11.06 8.25
CA LYS A 54 -15.14 -11.84 7.10
C LYS A 54 -16.54 -11.39 6.70
N THR A 55 -17.41 -11.14 7.68
CA THR A 55 -18.80 -10.73 7.44
C THR A 55 -18.86 -9.32 6.85
N ASP A 56 -18.09 -8.38 7.39
CA ASP A 56 -17.99 -7.02 6.90
C ASP A 56 -17.43 -6.98 5.46
N ALA A 57 -16.37 -7.75 5.18
CA ALA A 57 -15.82 -7.88 3.82
C ALA A 57 -16.86 -8.42 2.84
N ARG A 58 -17.63 -9.45 3.22
CA ARG A 58 -18.72 -10.00 2.39
C ARG A 58 -19.82 -8.97 2.15
N GLY A 59 -20.20 -8.21 3.19
CA GLY A 59 -21.22 -7.17 3.09
C GLY A 59 -20.84 -6.09 2.09
N VAL A 60 -19.60 -5.58 2.17
CA VAL A 60 -19.08 -4.57 1.23
C VAL A 60 -18.94 -5.16 -0.17
N ALA A 61 -18.38 -6.36 -0.31
CA ALA A 61 -18.26 -7.04 -1.60
C ALA A 61 -19.64 -7.24 -2.27
N ALA A 62 -20.67 -7.62 -1.51
CA ALA A 62 -22.03 -7.76 -2.01
C ALA A 62 -22.61 -6.42 -2.50
N ALA A 63 -22.41 -5.33 -1.75
CA ALA A 63 -22.85 -4.00 -2.16
C ALA A 63 -22.17 -3.54 -3.47
N VAL A 64 -20.87 -3.79 -3.59
CA VAL A 64 -20.08 -3.46 -4.79
C VAL A 64 -20.47 -4.34 -5.99
N MET A 65 -20.72 -5.64 -5.77
CA MET A 65 -21.24 -6.54 -6.81
C MET A 65 -22.63 -6.15 -7.27
N LYS A 66 -23.50 -5.69 -6.36
CA LYS A 66 -24.81 -5.13 -6.71
C LYS A 66 -24.65 -3.88 -7.59
N TYR A 67 -23.78 -2.94 -7.20
CA TYR A 67 -23.50 -1.76 -8.02
C TYR A 67 -23.05 -2.14 -9.43
N ARG A 68 -22.16 -3.14 -9.57
CA ARG A 68 -21.75 -3.66 -10.88
C ARG A 68 -22.91 -4.27 -11.66
N SER A 69 -23.81 -5.00 -10.99
CA SER A 69 -24.98 -5.57 -11.64
C SER A 69 -25.89 -4.49 -12.24
N GLU A 70 -25.93 -3.30 -11.64
CA GLU A 70 -26.77 -2.18 -12.09
C GLU A 70 -26.08 -1.31 -13.14
N SER A 71 -24.77 -1.06 -13.00
CA SER A 71 -23.99 -0.14 -13.84
C SER A 71 -23.13 -0.82 -14.91
N GLY A 72 -22.99 -2.15 -14.86
CA GLY A 72 -22.14 -2.96 -15.73
C GLY A 72 -20.65 -3.00 -15.34
N LYS A 73 -20.21 -2.15 -14.40
CA LYS A 73 -18.79 -2.03 -14.00
C LYS A 73 -18.65 -1.91 -12.49
N TYR A 74 -17.56 -2.43 -11.92
CA TYR A 74 -17.21 -2.07 -10.55
C TYR A 74 -16.89 -0.57 -10.44
N PRO A 75 -17.19 0.09 -9.30
CA PRO A 75 -16.93 1.50 -9.09
C PRO A 75 -15.45 1.75 -8.71
N TRP A 76 -14.96 2.96 -8.98
CA TRP A 76 -13.59 3.38 -8.64
C TRP A 76 -13.33 3.47 -7.13
N ASP A 77 -14.35 3.87 -6.38
CA ASP A 77 -14.34 4.00 -4.94
C ASP A 77 -15.73 3.62 -4.39
N LEU A 78 -15.90 3.70 -3.06
CA LEU A 78 -17.17 3.38 -2.42
C LEU A 78 -18.13 4.59 -2.35
N ASN A 79 -17.79 5.73 -2.97
CA ASN A 79 -18.64 6.92 -2.90
C ASN A 79 -19.95 6.66 -3.66
N GLY A 80 -21.07 7.00 -3.01
CA GLY A 80 -22.40 6.79 -3.58
C GLY A 80 -22.88 5.33 -3.53
N ILE A 81 -22.18 4.44 -2.86
CA ILE A 81 -22.64 3.07 -2.56
C ILE A 81 -23.17 3.02 -1.13
N THR A 82 -24.38 2.51 -0.95
CA THR A 82 -24.89 2.20 0.39
C THR A 82 -24.19 0.95 0.91
N LEU A 83 -23.33 1.14 1.91
CA LEU A 83 -22.63 0.05 2.59
C LEU A 83 -23.40 -0.40 3.84
N PRO A 84 -23.29 -1.68 4.23
CA PRO A 84 -23.75 -2.11 5.55
C PRO A 84 -22.91 -1.45 6.65
N SER A 85 -23.47 -1.34 7.85
CA SER A 85 -22.70 -1.00 9.05
C SER A 85 -21.56 -2.00 9.23
N SER A 86 -20.37 -1.50 9.55
CA SER A 86 -19.15 -2.30 9.73
C SER A 86 -18.43 -1.85 10.99
N GLU A 87 -17.94 -2.79 11.78
CA GLU A 87 -17.00 -2.50 12.87
C GLU A 87 -15.55 -2.52 12.37
N SER A 88 -15.31 -3.19 11.25
CA SER A 88 -14.01 -3.29 10.61
C SER A 88 -13.64 -1.99 9.90
N ALA A 89 -12.34 -1.68 9.88
CA ALA A 89 -11.78 -0.71 8.96
C ALA A 89 -11.80 -1.29 7.53
N ILE A 90 -12.48 -0.60 6.62
CA ILE A 90 -12.67 -1.01 5.23
C ILE A 90 -11.72 -0.24 4.32
N GLN A 91 -10.98 -0.99 3.50
CA GLN A 91 -10.21 -0.47 2.38
C GLN A 91 -10.72 -1.12 1.10
N TYR A 92 -10.80 -0.33 0.03
CA TYR A 92 -11.37 -0.77 -1.24
C TYR A 92 -10.54 -0.26 -2.41
N ASP A 93 -10.29 -1.16 -3.35
CA ASP A 93 -9.72 -0.85 -4.64
C ASP A 93 -10.58 -1.43 -5.75
N GLY A 94 -11.10 -0.56 -6.61
CA GLY A 94 -11.99 -0.95 -7.69
C GLY A 94 -11.44 -0.51 -9.04
N ASN A 95 -11.54 -1.39 -10.02
CA ASN A 95 -11.08 -1.13 -11.39
C ASN A 95 -12.23 -1.35 -12.38
N PRO A 96 -12.95 -0.28 -12.79
CA PRO A 96 -14.03 -0.36 -13.77
C PRO A 96 -13.61 -0.82 -15.16
N ILE A 97 -12.31 -0.80 -15.47
CA ILE A 97 -11.76 -1.04 -16.81
C ILE A 97 -11.48 -2.51 -17.02
N THR A 98 -10.71 -3.10 -16.11
CA THR A 98 -10.53 -4.56 -16.08
C THR A 98 -11.74 -5.26 -15.45
N ASN A 99 -12.69 -4.49 -14.92
CA ASN A 99 -13.87 -4.96 -14.22
C ASN A 99 -13.51 -5.88 -13.06
N THR A 100 -12.54 -5.44 -12.25
CA THR A 100 -12.04 -6.13 -11.06
C THR A 100 -12.25 -5.26 -9.82
N PHE A 101 -12.21 -5.87 -8.65
CA PHE A 101 -12.20 -5.15 -7.36
C PHE A 101 -11.47 -5.98 -6.31
N CYS A 102 -11.04 -5.32 -5.25
CA CYS A 102 -10.56 -5.95 -4.04
C CYS A 102 -11.00 -5.11 -2.83
N VAL A 103 -11.55 -5.78 -1.81
CA VAL A 103 -11.94 -5.15 -0.54
C VAL A 103 -11.21 -5.85 0.58
N THR A 104 -10.67 -5.07 1.51
CA THR A 104 -10.12 -5.56 2.78
C THR A 104 -10.97 -5.03 3.92
N ALA A 105 -11.38 -5.92 4.82
CA ALA A 105 -11.92 -5.58 6.12
C ALA A 105 -10.91 -6.01 7.18
N SER A 106 -10.61 -5.12 8.11
CA SER A 106 -9.66 -5.39 9.19
C SER A 106 -10.18 -4.93 10.54
N LEU A 107 -10.01 -5.77 11.56
CA LEU A 107 -10.49 -5.51 12.92
C LEU A 107 -9.49 -6.03 13.95
N LYS A 108 -8.83 -5.09 14.64
CA LYS A 108 -7.92 -5.33 15.77
C LYS A 108 -6.84 -6.36 15.42
N GLY A 109 -6.15 -6.13 14.30
CA GLY A 109 -5.06 -6.97 13.82
C GLY A 109 -5.48 -8.12 12.89
N GLU A 110 -6.77 -8.47 12.83
CA GLU A 110 -7.27 -9.51 11.95
C GLU A 110 -7.75 -8.90 10.63
N ALA A 111 -7.16 -9.31 9.51
CA ALA A 111 -7.52 -8.79 8.18
C ALA A 111 -7.97 -9.92 7.23
N TRP A 112 -9.03 -9.64 6.48
CA TRP A 112 -9.59 -10.52 5.47
C TRP A 112 -9.94 -9.72 4.23
N TYR A 113 -9.73 -10.32 3.06
CA TYR A 113 -10.03 -9.67 1.80
C TYR A 113 -10.85 -10.56 0.85
N ILE A 114 -11.61 -9.90 -0.02
CA ILE A 114 -12.38 -10.51 -1.12
C ILE A 114 -12.01 -9.77 -2.39
N GLU A 115 -11.82 -10.49 -3.48
CA GLU A 115 -11.46 -9.93 -4.78
C GLU A 115 -12.35 -10.46 -5.91
N SER A 116 -12.39 -9.75 -7.03
CA SER A 116 -13.10 -10.20 -8.22
C SER A 116 -12.63 -11.57 -8.67
N GLY A 117 -13.56 -12.45 -9.02
CA GLY A 117 -13.26 -13.82 -9.42
C GLY A 117 -13.16 -14.82 -8.26
N ASN A 118 -13.13 -14.34 -7.01
CA ASN A 118 -13.24 -15.21 -5.83
C ASN A 118 -14.06 -14.52 -4.71
N SER A 119 -15.30 -14.97 -4.53
CA SER A 119 -16.22 -14.45 -3.52
C SER A 119 -15.96 -14.97 -2.09
N LEU A 120 -14.98 -15.86 -1.90
CA LEU A 120 -14.63 -16.38 -0.59
C LEU A 120 -13.59 -15.48 0.09
N PRO A 121 -13.81 -15.07 1.37
CA PRO A 121 -12.82 -14.33 2.12
C PRO A 121 -11.50 -15.10 2.25
N LYS A 122 -10.40 -14.41 1.97
CA LYS A 122 -9.03 -14.89 2.17
C LYS A 122 -8.39 -14.12 3.31
N GLN A 123 -7.58 -14.81 4.11
CA GLN A 123 -6.84 -14.14 5.19
C GLN A 123 -5.77 -13.22 4.60
N GLY A 124 -5.62 -12.02 5.15
CA GLY A 124 -4.68 -11.01 4.70
C GLY A 124 -5.34 -9.76 4.13
N THR A 125 -4.58 -9.00 3.32
CA THR A 125 -5.02 -7.73 2.73
C THR A 125 -4.87 -7.77 1.21
N CYS A 126 -5.63 -6.91 0.52
CA CYS A 126 -5.35 -6.62 -0.88
C CYS A 126 -3.97 -5.96 -1.03
N VAL A 127 -3.37 -6.06 -2.22
CA VAL A 127 -2.14 -5.32 -2.54
C VAL A 127 -2.36 -3.82 -2.27
N GLY A 128 -1.50 -3.24 -1.43
CA GLY A 128 -1.58 -1.83 -1.04
C GLY A 128 -2.52 -1.50 0.13
N HIS A 129 -3.33 -2.46 0.59
CA HIS A 129 -4.11 -2.32 1.82
C HIS A 129 -3.29 -2.76 3.04
N GLY A 130 -3.56 -2.15 4.18
CA GLY A 130 -2.93 -2.48 5.46
C GLY A 130 -3.93 -3.07 6.46
N VAL A 131 -3.47 -3.26 7.69
CA VAL A 131 -4.31 -3.77 8.78
C VAL A 131 -4.81 -2.59 9.60
N ASP A 132 -6.05 -2.69 10.10
CA ASP A 132 -6.74 -1.66 10.88
C ASP A 132 -6.82 -0.30 10.16
N GLY A 133 -7.00 -0.34 8.84
CA GLY A 133 -7.15 0.85 8.00
C GLY A 133 -5.85 1.60 7.71
N GLN A 134 -4.69 1.04 8.10
CA GLN A 134 -3.40 1.61 7.71
C GLN A 134 -3.25 1.60 6.19
N SER A 135 -2.83 2.73 5.61
CA SER A 135 -2.52 2.81 4.18
C SER A 135 -1.06 2.41 3.97
N MET A 136 -0.80 1.46 3.09
CA MET A 136 0.57 1.07 2.75
C MET A 136 1.16 2.03 1.72
N ILE A 137 2.46 2.26 1.76
CA ILE A 137 3.16 2.94 0.67
C ILE A 137 3.30 1.94 -0.47
N VAL A 138 2.70 2.23 -1.61
CA VAL A 138 2.85 1.42 -2.83
C VAL A 138 3.74 2.18 -3.81
N ASN A 139 4.90 1.60 -4.13
CA ASN A 139 5.67 2.01 -5.28
C ASN A 139 5.13 1.28 -6.51
N TYR A 140 4.38 1.99 -7.34
CA TYR A 140 3.80 1.46 -8.57
C TYR A 140 4.83 1.33 -9.70
N PHE A 141 6.05 1.84 -9.53
CA PHE A 141 7.12 1.68 -10.51
C PHE A 141 7.78 0.31 -10.34
N LYS A 142 7.67 -0.54 -11.36
CA LYS A 142 8.42 -1.80 -11.45
C LYS A 142 9.89 -1.50 -11.72
N ASN A 143 10.79 -2.32 -11.21
CA ASN A 143 12.24 -2.17 -11.37
C ASN A 143 12.80 -0.81 -10.89
N PRO A 144 12.48 -0.37 -9.66
CA PRO A 144 12.81 0.96 -9.13
C PRO A 144 14.31 1.24 -8.99
N ASN A 145 15.14 0.20 -8.86
CA ASN A 145 16.60 0.26 -8.77
C ASN A 145 17.31 -0.12 -10.10
N MET A 146 16.54 -0.29 -11.19
CA MET A 146 17.04 -0.69 -12.51
C MET A 146 17.81 -2.03 -12.53
N ALA A 147 17.52 -2.96 -11.62
CA ALA A 147 18.16 -4.28 -11.54
C ALA A 147 17.80 -5.22 -12.70
N LEU A 148 16.57 -5.18 -13.21
CA LEU A 148 16.16 -5.97 -14.38
C LEU A 148 16.52 -5.27 -15.69
N THR A 149 17.22 -5.98 -16.58
CA THR A 149 17.51 -5.51 -17.94
C THR A 149 16.25 -5.54 -18.82
N GLY A 150 16.04 -4.50 -19.63
CA GLY A 150 14.89 -4.31 -20.54
C GLY A 150 15.17 -3.32 -21.69
N VAL A 151 14.14 -2.66 -22.26
CA VAL A 151 14.29 -1.69 -23.39
C VAL A 151 14.05 -0.24 -22.98
N ILE A 152 15.07 0.66 -23.02
CA ILE A 152 14.89 2.09 -22.66
C ILE A 152 14.10 2.67 -23.83
N ALA A 153 12.86 3.09 -23.60
CA ALA A 153 12.12 3.77 -24.64
C ALA A 153 12.70 5.19 -24.81
N THR A 154 13.55 5.34 -25.82
CA THR A 154 14.04 6.63 -26.29
C THR A 154 13.24 7.08 -27.51
N THR A 155 13.08 8.38 -27.69
CA THR A 155 12.63 8.97 -28.96
C THR A 155 13.79 9.63 -29.68
N GLY A 156 13.71 9.72 -31.01
CA GLY A 156 14.75 10.37 -31.81
C GLY A 156 16.08 9.60 -31.83
N THR A 157 17.19 10.32 -31.66
CA THR A 157 18.56 9.79 -31.80
C THR A 157 19.20 9.34 -30.48
N ALA A 158 18.49 9.44 -29.34
CA ALA A 158 19.03 8.99 -28.06
C ALA A 158 19.17 7.47 -27.99
N SER A 159 20.18 7.04 -27.25
CA SER A 159 20.31 5.66 -26.79
C SER A 159 20.12 5.59 -25.29
N GLY A 160 19.51 4.50 -24.84
CA GLY A 160 19.47 4.16 -23.44
C GLY A 160 20.16 2.82 -23.20
N GLN A 161 20.99 2.76 -22.18
CA GLN A 161 21.69 1.55 -21.76
C GLN A 161 21.50 1.29 -20.27
N PHE A 162 21.34 0.02 -19.89
CA PHE A 162 21.54 -0.36 -18.50
C PHE A 162 23.01 -0.43 -18.21
N MET A 163 23.38 0.16 -17.09
CA MET A 163 24.73 0.15 -16.58
C MET A 163 24.74 -0.62 -15.27
N THR A 164 25.86 -1.27 -15.00
CA THR A 164 26.15 -1.92 -13.73
C THR A 164 27.32 -1.19 -13.06
N ASN A 165 27.54 -1.46 -11.77
CA ASN A 165 28.59 -0.86 -10.94
C ASN A 165 28.53 0.67 -10.88
N GLY A 166 27.42 1.19 -10.34
CA GLY A 166 27.34 2.60 -10.00
C GLY A 166 25.94 3.10 -9.70
N GLY A 167 24.96 2.23 -9.48
CA GLY A 167 23.63 2.61 -9.03
C GLY A 167 23.67 3.34 -7.70
N MET A 168 22.63 4.13 -7.44
CA MET A 168 22.41 4.76 -6.14
C MET A 168 21.82 3.77 -5.14
N PHE A 169 20.89 2.91 -5.58
CA PHE A 169 20.15 1.97 -4.74
C PHE A 169 20.38 0.52 -5.16
N GLY A 170 21.61 0.21 -5.53
CA GLY A 170 21.99 -1.10 -6.03
C GLY A 170 23.17 -0.99 -6.99
N PRO A 171 23.55 -2.08 -7.66
CA PRO A 171 24.64 -2.03 -8.63
C PRO A 171 24.23 -1.32 -9.92
N SER A 172 22.94 -1.32 -10.26
CA SER A 172 22.46 -0.96 -11.59
C SER A 172 21.87 0.44 -11.68
N TYR A 173 21.87 1.03 -12.88
CA TYR A 173 21.18 2.27 -13.19
C TYR A 173 20.92 2.35 -14.71
N ALA A 174 20.00 3.23 -15.11
CA ALA A 174 19.75 3.54 -16.51
C ALA A 174 20.60 4.74 -16.94
N ARG A 175 21.41 4.60 -17.98
CA ARG A 175 22.10 5.71 -18.65
C ARG A 175 21.39 6.07 -19.93
N ILE A 176 21.15 7.34 -20.13
CA ILE A 176 20.64 7.88 -21.39
C ILE A 176 21.68 8.81 -21.97
N THR A 177 21.96 8.63 -23.25
CA THR A 177 22.93 9.43 -23.99
C THR A 177 22.23 10.11 -25.16
N VAL A 178 22.33 11.44 -25.23
CA VAL A 178 21.86 12.25 -26.34
C VAL A 178 23.07 12.63 -27.21
N PRO A 179 23.11 12.25 -28.50
CA PRO A 179 24.17 12.67 -29.41
C PRO A 179 24.21 14.19 -29.58
N SER A 180 25.42 14.75 -29.68
CA SER A 180 25.64 16.19 -29.89
C SER A 180 24.87 16.72 -31.11
N GLY A 181 24.25 17.90 -30.97
CA GLY A 181 23.49 18.56 -32.03
C GLY A 181 22.03 18.10 -32.15
N SER A 182 21.58 17.23 -31.23
CA SER A 182 20.19 16.75 -31.18
C SER A 182 19.42 17.59 -30.16
N GLY A 183 18.50 18.44 -30.61
CA GLY A 183 17.67 19.24 -29.70
C GLY A 183 16.82 18.35 -28.78
N GLY A 184 17.05 18.44 -27.47
CA GLY A 184 16.16 18.03 -26.36
C GLY A 184 15.31 16.77 -26.55
N ILE A 185 15.65 15.68 -25.84
CA ILE A 185 15.00 14.36 -26.08
C ILE A 185 13.92 14.00 -25.04
N SER A 186 13.09 13.00 -25.35
CA SER A 186 12.12 12.40 -24.46
C SER A 186 12.53 11.01 -23.98
N LEU A 187 12.49 10.77 -22.66
CA LEU A 187 12.34 9.41 -22.13
C LEU A 187 10.87 9.01 -22.12
N GLY A 188 10.58 7.80 -22.57
CA GLY A 188 9.54 6.98 -21.94
C GLY A 188 10.25 6.08 -20.93
N GLY A 189 9.80 6.09 -19.67
CA GLY A 189 10.31 5.14 -18.68
C GLY A 189 10.19 3.71 -19.20
N HIS A 190 11.25 2.93 -19.02
CA HIS A 190 11.24 1.48 -19.17
C HIS A 190 9.99 0.84 -18.61
N SER A 191 9.37 -0.05 -19.40
CA SER A 191 8.28 -0.95 -18.97
C SER A 191 7.27 -0.22 -18.10
N VAL A 192 6.73 0.87 -18.64
CA VAL A 192 5.47 1.43 -18.18
C VAL A 192 4.36 0.40 -18.42
N ASP A 193 4.31 -0.62 -17.58
CA ASP A 193 3.04 -1.27 -17.33
C ASP A 193 2.11 -0.16 -16.89
N TYR A 194 1.02 -0.03 -17.63
CA TYR A 194 -0.01 0.96 -17.34
C TYR A 194 -0.48 0.74 -15.92
N ILE A 195 -0.05 1.61 -15.00
CA ILE A 195 -0.62 1.61 -13.66
C ILE A 195 -2.07 2.08 -13.81
N LEU A 196 -2.94 1.51 -13.01
CA LEU A 196 -4.30 2.00 -12.97
C LEU A 196 -4.30 3.29 -12.13
N VAL A 197 -4.56 4.44 -12.77
CA VAL A 197 -4.76 5.68 -12.03
C VAL A 197 -6.24 5.95 -11.82
N LYS A 198 -6.60 6.33 -10.60
CA LYS A 198 -7.97 6.70 -10.24
C LYS A 198 -8.26 8.14 -10.66
N PRO A 199 -9.51 8.48 -11.04
CA PRO A 199 -9.87 9.86 -11.36
C PRO A 199 -9.76 10.77 -10.12
N ASN A 200 -9.39 12.04 -10.34
CA ASN A 200 -9.24 13.06 -9.28
C ASN A 200 -8.33 12.64 -8.10
N LYS A 201 -7.25 11.90 -8.38
CA LYS A 201 -6.24 11.49 -7.40
C LYS A 201 -4.89 12.09 -7.73
N LYS A 202 -4.12 12.37 -6.67
CA LYS A 202 -2.75 12.87 -6.81
C LYS A 202 -1.79 11.70 -6.84
N TYR A 203 -0.75 11.81 -7.66
CA TYR A 203 0.35 10.86 -7.72
C TYR A 203 1.68 11.60 -7.73
N THR A 204 2.60 11.20 -6.86
CA THR A 204 3.95 11.75 -6.78
C THR A 204 4.92 10.79 -7.44
N ILE A 205 5.74 11.34 -8.33
CA ILE A 205 6.78 10.63 -9.04
C ILE A 205 8.11 11.23 -8.61
N SER A 206 9.08 10.37 -8.31
CA SER A 206 10.40 10.82 -7.91
C SER A 206 11.48 9.87 -8.40
N MET A 207 12.70 10.38 -8.52
CA MET A 207 13.89 9.58 -8.80
C MET A 207 15.15 10.35 -8.51
N TYR A 208 16.26 9.66 -8.67
CA TYR A 208 17.58 10.21 -8.55
C TYR A 208 18.23 10.27 -9.92
N VAL A 209 18.85 11.41 -10.21
CA VAL A 209 19.55 11.66 -11.45
C VAL A 209 20.98 12.11 -11.16
N ARG A 210 21.93 11.72 -12.00
CA ARG A 210 23.28 12.30 -12.01
C ARG A 210 23.77 12.50 -13.44
N HIS A 211 24.75 13.37 -13.62
CA HIS A 211 25.48 13.52 -14.87
C HIS A 211 26.97 13.74 -14.56
N ASN A 212 27.84 13.43 -15.51
CA ASN A 212 29.31 13.49 -15.31
C ASN A 212 29.96 14.67 -16.05
N TYR A 213 29.25 15.78 -16.17
CA TYR A 213 29.80 16.98 -16.78
C TYR A 213 30.62 17.77 -15.75
N GLY A 214 31.70 18.42 -16.19
CA GLY A 214 32.65 19.14 -15.32
C GLY A 214 32.11 20.42 -14.65
N SER A 215 30.85 20.76 -14.87
CA SER A 215 30.13 21.87 -14.26
C SER A 215 28.69 21.45 -13.97
N ASP A 216 27.98 22.23 -13.15
CA ASP A 216 26.53 22.08 -13.01
C ASP A 216 25.87 22.20 -14.40
N VAL A 217 24.94 21.29 -14.68
CA VAL A 217 24.19 21.29 -15.95
C VAL A 217 22.73 21.54 -15.64
N TYR A 218 22.13 22.35 -16.51
CA TYR A 218 20.69 22.58 -16.50
C TYR A 218 20.01 21.33 -17.05
N VAL A 219 19.44 20.52 -16.17
CA VAL A 219 18.67 19.35 -16.58
C VAL A 219 17.21 19.77 -16.71
N ASN A 220 16.73 19.81 -17.96
CA ASN A 220 15.33 20.05 -18.26
C ASN A 220 14.58 18.73 -18.15
N TYR A 221 13.98 18.41 -17.00
CA TYR A 221 13.13 17.23 -16.91
C TYR A 221 11.66 17.63 -17.05
N ARG A 222 10.95 16.84 -17.83
CA ARG A 222 9.53 16.98 -18.08
C ARG A 222 8.82 15.79 -17.46
N LEU A 223 8.29 15.93 -16.26
CA LEU A 223 7.42 14.89 -15.76
C LEU A 223 6.10 14.98 -16.55
N THR A 224 5.90 14.03 -17.46
CA THR A 224 4.73 14.00 -18.33
C THR A 224 3.88 12.80 -17.98
N VAL A 225 2.82 12.93 -17.21
CA VAL A 225 1.90 11.78 -17.11
C VAL A 225 1.10 11.71 -18.41
N THR A 226 1.09 10.54 -19.06
CA THR A 226 0.35 10.37 -20.31
C THR A 226 -0.57 9.21 -20.25
N PHE A 227 -1.79 9.55 -20.60
CA PHE A 227 -2.97 8.74 -20.52
C PHE A 227 -3.20 8.18 -21.93
N PRO A 228 -3.27 6.86 -22.12
CA PRO A 228 -3.67 6.31 -23.41
C PRO A 228 -5.11 6.74 -23.71
N ASN A 229 -5.41 6.97 -24.98
CA ASN A 229 -6.71 7.44 -25.51
C ASN A 229 -7.03 8.93 -25.35
N GLN A 230 -6.05 9.78 -25.03
CA GLN A 230 -6.13 11.20 -25.38
C GLN A 230 -4.99 11.58 -26.31
N SER A 231 -5.32 11.77 -27.58
CA SER A 231 -4.55 12.64 -28.47
C SER A 231 -4.57 14.06 -27.88
N GLY A 232 -3.68 14.38 -26.93
CA GLY A 232 -3.38 15.79 -26.61
C GLY A 232 -3.24 16.22 -25.16
N THR A 233 -3.70 15.48 -24.14
CA THR A 233 -3.57 15.99 -22.74
C THR A 233 -2.49 15.25 -21.96
N ALA A 234 -1.25 15.43 -22.43
CA ALA A 234 -0.09 15.24 -21.59
C ALA A 234 -0.09 16.35 -20.53
N MET A 235 -0.45 16.05 -19.28
CA MET A 235 -0.10 16.97 -18.20
C MET A 235 1.41 16.89 -18.02
N ALA A 236 2.08 17.90 -18.57
CA ALA A 236 3.51 17.96 -18.60
C ALA A 236 3.94 19.28 -17.98
N ILE A 237 4.37 19.21 -16.72
CA ILE A 237 5.03 20.35 -16.10
C ILE A 237 6.50 20.22 -16.45
N ILE A 238 6.96 21.16 -17.29
CA ILE A 238 8.39 21.32 -17.56
C ILE A 238 8.97 21.96 -16.30
N GLN A 239 9.83 21.22 -15.61
CA GLN A 239 10.59 21.76 -14.50
C GLN A 239 12.06 21.74 -14.83
N ASN A 240 12.70 22.82 -14.46
CA ASN A 240 14.11 22.98 -14.70
C ASN A 240 14.84 22.96 -13.36
N ARG A 241 15.84 22.11 -13.23
CA ARG A 241 16.70 22.07 -12.04
C ARG A 241 18.15 22.00 -12.46
N ASN A 242 18.97 22.76 -11.75
CA ASN A 242 20.40 22.55 -11.74
C ASN A 242 20.67 21.23 -11.02
N VAL A 243 21.29 20.30 -11.74
CA VAL A 243 21.87 19.10 -11.15
C VAL A 243 23.36 19.34 -11.06
N ARG A 244 23.95 18.98 -9.91
CA ARG A 244 25.38 19.10 -9.71
C ARG A 244 26.10 17.92 -10.37
N GLY A 245 27.16 18.21 -11.10
CA GLY A 245 27.98 17.18 -11.74
C GLY A 245 28.55 16.17 -10.72
N GLY A 246 28.49 14.89 -11.07
CA GLY A 246 29.05 13.77 -10.31
C GLY A 246 28.23 13.28 -9.11
N ALA A 247 27.20 14.01 -8.67
CA ALA A 247 26.39 13.64 -7.52
C ALA A 247 24.96 13.23 -7.91
N TRP A 248 24.43 12.19 -7.26
CA TRP A 248 23.02 11.83 -7.37
C TRP A 248 22.14 12.89 -6.70
N THR A 249 21.20 13.43 -7.45
CA THR A 249 20.26 14.45 -7.00
C THR A 249 18.84 13.95 -7.16
N ARG A 250 18.03 14.10 -6.11
CA ARG A 250 16.62 13.72 -6.17
C ARG A 250 15.80 14.79 -6.88
N ILE A 251 14.99 14.36 -7.84
CA ILE A 251 13.94 15.17 -8.47
C ILE A 251 12.58 14.52 -8.24
N SER A 252 11.54 15.33 -8.15
CA SER A 252 10.18 14.85 -7.93
C SER A 252 9.13 15.83 -8.40
N HIS A 253 7.95 15.32 -8.71
CA HIS A 253 6.80 16.16 -9.01
C HIS A 253 5.48 15.38 -8.79
N THR A 254 4.42 16.13 -8.52
CA THR A 254 3.10 15.58 -8.19
C THR A 254 2.09 16.01 -9.25
N VAL A 255 1.34 15.06 -9.78
CA VAL A 255 0.27 15.31 -10.76
C VAL A 255 -1.09 14.96 -10.17
N THR A 256 -2.14 15.65 -10.61
CA THR A 256 -3.54 15.32 -10.27
C THR A 256 -4.24 14.76 -11.50
N THR A 257 -4.80 13.55 -11.41
CA THR A 257 -5.54 12.97 -12.53
C THR A 257 -6.84 13.74 -12.81
N PRO A 258 -7.30 13.84 -14.07
CA PRO A 258 -8.56 14.50 -14.41
C PRO A 258 -9.78 13.86 -13.72
N THR A 259 -10.84 14.64 -13.54
CA THR A 259 -12.09 14.20 -12.91
C THR A 259 -12.95 13.30 -13.80
N ASN A 260 -12.85 13.44 -15.13
CA ASN A 260 -13.66 12.72 -16.13
C ASN A 260 -12.96 11.47 -16.71
N TRP A 261 -11.99 10.91 -15.98
CA TRP A 261 -11.12 9.84 -16.48
C TRP A 261 -11.69 8.43 -16.25
N ASN A 262 -11.54 7.54 -17.25
CA ASN A 262 -11.99 6.15 -17.18
C ASN A 262 -11.02 5.11 -17.82
N GLY A 263 -9.72 5.42 -17.95
CA GLY A 263 -8.72 4.57 -18.63
C GLY A 263 -7.59 4.03 -17.73
N THR A 264 -6.80 3.07 -18.22
CA THR A 264 -5.54 2.63 -17.60
C THR A 264 -4.46 3.58 -18.08
N SER A 265 -3.58 4.14 -17.25
CA SER A 265 -2.54 5.07 -17.74
C SER A 265 -1.25 4.93 -16.99
N ALA A 266 -0.15 4.84 -17.72
CA ALA A 266 1.15 4.91 -17.07
C ALA A 266 1.54 6.37 -16.82
N PRO A 267 1.91 6.75 -15.60
CA PRO A 267 2.80 7.87 -15.43
C PRO A 267 4.09 7.58 -16.19
N ARG A 268 4.27 8.28 -17.31
CA ARG A 268 5.58 8.35 -17.95
C ARG A 268 6.36 9.50 -17.32
N MET A 269 7.67 9.38 -17.29
CA MET A 269 8.53 10.53 -17.07
C MET A 269 9.42 10.69 -18.27
N GLN A 270 9.54 11.94 -18.72
CA GLN A 270 10.40 12.36 -19.79
C GLN A 270 11.57 13.19 -19.22
N ILE A 271 12.82 12.76 -19.39
CA ILE A 271 13.98 13.64 -19.13
C ILE A 271 14.46 14.19 -20.47
N GLY A 272 14.58 15.52 -20.55
CA GLY A 272 15.15 16.22 -21.69
C GLY A 272 16.57 16.70 -21.39
N LEU A 273 17.49 16.34 -22.27
CA LEU A 273 18.87 16.80 -22.23
C LEU A 273 19.21 17.43 -23.58
N SER A 274 20.04 18.46 -23.55
CA SER A 274 20.79 18.93 -24.70
C SER A 274 22.25 18.48 -24.53
N ASP A 275 22.78 17.77 -25.53
CA ASP A 275 24.21 17.44 -25.68
C ASP A 275 24.88 16.80 -24.46
N SER A 276 24.27 15.76 -23.87
CA SER A 276 24.83 15.12 -22.67
C SER A 276 24.29 13.71 -22.41
N SER A 277 24.82 13.08 -21.35
CA SER A 277 24.26 11.87 -20.76
C SER A 277 23.73 12.13 -19.35
N VAL A 278 22.65 11.45 -18.98
CA VAL A 278 22.11 11.43 -17.62
C VAL A 278 21.95 9.99 -17.18
N ASP A 279 22.31 9.73 -15.93
CA ASP A 279 22.06 8.48 -15.25
C ASP A 279 20.82 8.65 -14.37
N VAL A 280 19.98 7.62 -14.32
CA VAL A 280 18.71 7.58 -13.59
C VAL A 280 18.65 6.32 -12.75
N ASP A 281 18.23 6.47 -11.49
CA ASP A 281 18.01 5.38 -10.56
C ASP A 281 16.98 5.78 -9.49
N GLY A 282 16.53 4.83 -8.68
CA GLY A 282 15.73 5.09 -7.49
C GLY A 282 14.32 5.61 -7.79
N VAL A 283 13.69 5.09 -8.84
CA VAL A 283 12.41 5.60 -9.32
C VAL A 283 11.26 5.14 -8.43
N MET A 284 10.42 6.08 -8.04
CA MET A 284 9.19 5.80 -7.29
C MET A 284 8.00 6.51 -7.90
N VAL A 285 6.86 5.81 -7.90
CA VAL A 285 5.53 6.36 -8.19
C VAL A 285 4.61 5.97 -7.04
N THR A 286 4.08 6.95 -6.31
CA THR A 286 3.20 6.72 -5.16
C THR A 286 1.93 7.55 -5.28
N GLU A 287 0.80 7.04 -4.78
CA GLU A 287 -0.42 7.84 -4.64
C GLU A 287 -0.22 8.90 -3.52
N GLY A 288 -0.76 10.10 -3.71
CA GLY A 288 -0.63 11.23 -2.79
C GLY A 288 0.48 12.22 -3.17
N GLU A 289 0.70 13.20 -2.29
CA GLU A 289 1.70 14.28 -2.46
C GLU A 289 2.99 14.04 -1.68
N THR A 290 2.98 13.05 -0.78
CA THR A 290 4.09 12.76 0.11
C THR A 290 5.28 12.24 -0.68
N LEU A 291 6.43 12.90 -0.50
CA LEU A 291 7.69 12.48 -1.08
C LEU A 291 8.42 11.50 -0.15
N TYR A 292 8.03 10.22 -0.19
CA TYR A 292 8.64 9.17 0.62
C TYR A 292 10.12 8.96 0.29
N PRO A 293 11.01 8.54 1.22
CA PRO A 293 12.36 8.09 0.85
C PRO A 293 12.31 6.92 -0.13
N PHE A 294 13.42 6.63 -0.81
CA PHE A 294 13.49 5.47 -1.70
C PHE A 294 13.08 4.18 -0.96
N ARG A 295 12.21 3.42 -1.61
CA ARG A 295 11.71 2.12 -1.16
C ARG A 295 11.44 1.23 -2.38
N ASP A 296 11.98 0.03 -2.34
CA ASP A 296 11.68 -1.08 -3.24
C ASP A 296 11.25 -2.31 -2.43
N GLY A 297 10.86 -3.40 -3.09
CA GLY A 297 10.39 -4.60 -2.37
C GLY A 297 11.48 -5.34 -1.60
N SER A 298 12.74 -4.90 -1.71
CA SER A 298 13.90 -5.40 -0.97
C SER A 298 14.29 -4.48 0.21
N SER A 299 13.69 -3.30 0.31
CA SER A 299 13.93 -2.33 1.37
C SER A 299 13.34 -2.81 2.71
N ALA A 300 13.88 -2.33 3.83
CA ALA A 300 13.36 -2.66 5.16
C ALA A 300 11.89 -2.20 5.31
N GLY A 301 11.03 -3.09 5.78
CA GLY A 301 9.59 -2.83 5.90
C GLY A 301 8.81 -2.93 4.59
N CYS A 302 9.44 -3.41 3.51
CA CYS A 302 8.83 -3.59 2.20
C CYS A 302 8.82 -5.04 1.76
N ALA A 303 7.92 -5.34 0.83
CA ALA A 303 7.86 -6.61 0.11
C ALA A 303 7.44 -6.38 -1.35
N TRP A 304 7.87 -7.26 -2.24
CA TRP A 304 7.37 -7.34 -3.60
C TRP A 304 5.96 -7.92 -3.63
N SER A 305 5.06 -7.33 -4.43
CA SER A 305 3.71 -7.86 -4.64
C SER A 305 3.69 -9.13 -5.51
N GLY A 306 4.83 -9.47 -6.13
CA GLY A 306 5.02 -10.62 -7.01
C GLY A 306 6.50 -10.89 -7.23
N ALA A 307 6.91 -11.11 -8.48
CA ALA A 307 8.32 -11.32 -8.82
C ALA A 307 9.18 -10.10 -8.43
N PRO A 308 10.36 -10.30 -7.81
CA PRO A 308 11.29 -9.22 -7.51
C PRO A 308 11.60 -8.38 -8.74
N ASP A 309 11.62 -7.06 -8.55
CA ASP A 309 11.89 -6.05 -9.59
C ASP A 309 10.92 -6.03 -10.79
N ASP A 310 9.99 -6.97 -10.92
CA ASP A 310 8.93 -7.02 -11.95
C ASP A 310 7.50 -6.88 -11.37
N SER A 311 7.40 -6.33 -10.16
CA SER A 311 6.14 -6.11 -9.47
C SER A 311 6.17 -4.84 -8.63
N TYR A 312 5.04 -4.49 -8.01
CA TYR A 312 4.97 -3.32 -7.15
C TYR A 312 5.69 -3.58 -5.83
N SER A 313 6.24 -2.52 -5.23
CA SER A 313 6.76 -2.58 -3.87
C SER A 313 5.68 -2.11 -2.90
N ILE A 314 5.39 -2.90 -1.87
CA ILE A 314 4.43 -2.58 -0.83
C ILE A 314 5.20 -2.40 0.47
N CYS A 315 5.10 -1.23 1.09
CA CYS A 315 5.89 -0.86 2.25
C CYS A 315 5.02 -0.35 3.39
N THR A 316 5.41 -0.67 4.61
CA THR A 316 4.85 0.00 5.80
C THR A 316 5.18 1.50 5.75
N PRO A 317 4.26 2.38 6.20
CA PRO A 317 4.50 3.82 6.31
C PRO A 317 5.78 4.22 7.02
#